data_AF-A0A4R6TFA3-F1
#
_entry.id   AF-A0A4R6TFA3-F1
#
_cell.length_a   1.000
_cell.length_b   1.000
_cell.length_c   1.000
_cell.angle_alpha   90.00
_cell.angle_beta   90.00
_cell.angle_gamma   90.00
#
_symmetry.space_group_name_H-M   'P 1'
#
loop_
_entity.id
_entity.type
_entity.pdbx_description
1 polymer ?
#
loop_
_entity_poly.entity_id
_entity_poly.type
_entity_poly.pdbx_seq_one_letter_code
_entity_poly.pdbx_strand_id
1 'polypeptide(L)'
;MKGILGYTFMSSFLNALGINIALLCSALLIKLAASKLSHEMKSSFNLAANMFLYVACYFMVNLFIEEKYIFGTPDFPPYYYWLSMLFLSVLSGNFLLLFQKAILKSEEKLQKIIKGLFDFILEDAIEEDMIKDEKKDAYHKKSVKLLKNALDNE
;
A
#
# COMPACT_ATOMS: atom_id res chain seq x y z
N MET A 1 33.67 24.47 -15.03
CA MET A 1 32.77 25.48 -14.43
C MET A 1 32.24 24.91 -13.13
N LYS A 2 32.46 25.57 -12.00
CA LYS A 2 31.76 25.22 -10.75
C LYS A 2 30.33 25.73 -10.91
N GLY A 3 29.39 24.83 -11.17
CA GLY A 3 27.97 25.18 -11.10
C GLY A 3 27.47 25.15 -9.66
N ILE A 4 26.17 25.12 -9.47
CA ILE A 4 25.52 25.16 -8.15
C ILE A 4 25.49 23.73 -7.58
N LEU A 5 26.10 23.52 -6.40
CA LEU A 5 26.06 22.24 -5.68
C LEU A 5 26.45 21.02 -6.56
N GLY A 6 27.51 21.13 -7.36
CA GLY A 6 27.98 20.05 -8.24
C GLY A 6 27.27 19.92 -9.60
N TYR A 7 26.13 20.60 -9.82
CA TYR A 7 25.41 20.54 -11.10
C TYR A 7 25.95 21.55 -12.12
N THR A 8 26.15 21.10 -13.37
CA THR A 8 26.63 21.97 -14.46
C THR A 8 25.58 23.01 -14.88
N PHE A 9 24.30 22.68 -14.79
CA PHE A 9 23.17 23.54 -15.17
C PHE A 9 22.16 23.69 -14.04
N MET A 10 21.60 24.89 -13.88
CA MET A 10 20.54 25.19 -12.88
C MET A 10 19.27 24.35 -13.11
N SER A 11 18.92 24.07 -14.36
CA SER A 11 17.78 23.22 -14.71
C SER A 11 17.93 21.78 -14.19
N SER A 12 19.14 21.21 -14.23
CA SER A 12 19.43 19.87 -13.70
C SER A 12 19.30 19.83 -12.19
N PHE A 13 19.80 20.85 -11.49
CA PHE A 13 19.62 21.01 -10.05
C PHE A 13 18.15 21.14 -9.66
N LEU A 14 17.40 22.02 -10.35
CA LEU A 14 15.97 22.22 -10.09
C LEU A 14 15.14 20.96 -10.36
N ASN A 15 15.50 20.18 -11.39
CA ASN A 15 14.84 18.91 -11.67
C ASN A 15 15.11 17.88 -10.56
N ALA A 16 16.36 17.73 -10.13
CA ALA A 16 16.72 16.82 -9.05
C ALA A 16 16.04 17.22 -7.72
N LEU A 17 16.02 18.50 -7.40
CA LEU A 17 15.31 19.05 -6.25
C LEU A 17 13.79 18.84 -6.36
N GLY A 18 13.21 19.08 -7.54
CA GLY A 18 11.79 18.90 -7.81
C GLY A 18 11.32 17.46 -7.62
N ILE A 19 12.07 16.47 -8.12
CA ILE A 19 11.78 15.04 -7.93
C ILE A 19 11.81 14.67 -6.44
N ASN A 20 12.80 15.16 -5.70
CA ASN A 20 12.92 14.91 -4.26
C ASN A 20 11.76 15.50 -3.46
N ILE A 21 11.35 16.73 -3.78
CA ILE A 21 10.18 17.37 -3.16
C ILE A 21 8.91 16.59 -3.50
N ALA A 22 8.74 16.16 -4.76
CA ALA A 22 7.59 15.36 -5.17
C ALA A 22 7.50 14.04 -4.38
N LEU A 23 8.62 13.32 -4.23
CA LEU A 23 8.70 12.10 -3.42
C LEU A 23 8.34 12.34 -1.95
N LEU A 24 8.80 13.45 -1.37
CA LEU A 24 8.51 13.83 0.01
C LEU A 24 7.01 14.16 0.18
N CYS A 25 6.43 14.91 -0.76
CA CYS A 25 4.99 15.17 -0.82
C CYS A 25 4.19 13.88 -0.94
N SER A 26 4.58 12.96 -1.82
CA SER A 26 3.93 11.66 -1.97
C SER A 26 3.99 10.85 -0.68
N ALA A 27 5.13 10.81 0.03
CA ALA A 27 5.26 10.14 1.30
C ALA A 27 4.28 10.69 2.36
N LEU A 28 4.16 12.03 2.45
CA LEU A 28 3.23 12.69 3.35
C LEU A 28 1.77 12.40 2.99
N LEU A 29 1.43 12.43 1.69
CA LEU A 29 0.08 12.11 1.22
C LEU A 29 -0.30 10.66 1.53
N ILE A 30 0.62 9.70 1.33
CA ILE A 30 0.39 8.29 1.68
C ILE A 30 0.19 8.15 3.19
N LYS A 31 0.95 8.89 4.00
CA LYS A 31 0.81 8.87 5.47
C LYS A 31 -0.52 9.46 5.95
N LEU A 32 -1.00 10.51 5.28
CA LEU A 32 -2.34 11.07 5.50
C LEU A 32 -3.45 10.10 5.04
N ALA A 33 -3.26 9.41 3.93
CA ALA A 33 -4.18 8.37 3.48
C ALA A 33 -4.24 7.21 4.49
N ALA A 34 -3.08 6.81 5.03
CA ALA A 34 -2.97 5.76 6.05
C ALA A 34 -3.77 6.08 7.32
N SER A 35 -3.96 7.36 7.68
CA SER A 35 -4.74 7.74 8.87
C SER A 35 -6.25 7.54 8.69
N LYS A 36 -6.74 7.47 7.45
CA LYS A 36 -8.15 7.26 7.12
C LYS A 36 -8.50 5.81 6.78
N LEU A 37 -7.50 4.95 6.60
CA LEU A 37 -7.68 3.55 6.24
C LEU A 37 -8.00 2.67 7.45
N SER A 38 -8.55 1.49 7.18
CA SER A 38 -8.76 0.45 8.19
C SER A 38 -7.46 0.06 8.87
N HIS A 39 -7.55 -0.45 10.11
CA HIS A 39 -6.38 -0.83 10.91
C HIS A 39 -5.45 -1.82 10.17
N GLU A 40 -6.03 -2.67 9.32
CA GLU A 40 -5.32 -3.70 8.56
C GLU A 40 -4.44 -3.11 7.46
N MET A 41 -4.96 -2.12 6.72
CA MET A 41 -4.21 -1.46 5.63
C MET A 41 -3.30 -0.33 6.11
N LYS A 42 -3.60 0.25 7.28
CA LYS A 42 -2.84 1.35 7.88
C LYS A 42 -1.36 1.00 8.07
N SER A 43 -1.05 -0.23 8.51
CA SER A 43 0.33 -0.68 8.72
C SER A 43 1.12 -0.70 7.41
N SER A 44 0.56 -1.31 6.36
CA SER A 44 1.19 -1.41 5.04
C SER A 44 1.39 -0.02 4.42
N PHE A 45 0.39 0.86 4.49
CA PHE A 45 0.49 2.22 3.95
C PHE A 45 1.50 3.08 4.72
N ASN A 46 1.60 2.93 6.05
CA ASN A 46 2.63 3.61 6.83
C ASN A 46 4.03 3.12 6.46
N LEU A 47 4.19 1.82 6.22
CA LEU A 47 5.47 1.26 5.81
C LEU A 47 5.86 1.74 4.42
N ALA A 48 4.93 1.79 3.46
CA ALA A 48 5.14 2.41 2.15
C ALA A 48 5.52 3.88 2.27
N ALA A 49 4.78 4.67 3.06
CA ALA A 49 5.10 6.08 3.29
C ALA A 49 6.52 6.26 3.84
N ASN A 50 6.93 5.42 4.80
CA ASN A 50 8.28 5.47 5.35
C ASN A 50 9.36 5.07 4.34
N MET A 51 9.09 4.14 3.42
CA MET A 51 10.00 3.81 2.32
C MET A 51 10.21 5.00 1.38
N PHE A 52 9.12 5.66 0.96
CA PHE A 52 9.19 6.86 0.12
C PHE A 52 9.92 8.01 0.83
N LEU A 53 9.67 8.18 2.13
CA LEU A 53 10.34 9.19 2.96
C LEU A 53 11.85 8.90 3.09
N TYR A 54 12.22 7.64 3.30
CA TYR A 54 13.63 7.22 3.33
C TYR A 54 14.33 7.54 2.00
N VAL A 55 13.71 7.20 0.87
CA VAL A 55 14.27 7.49 -0.46
C VAL A 55 14.41 8.99 -0.69
N ALA A 56 13.39 9.78 -0.35
CA ALA A 56 13.44 11.24 -0.45
C ALA A 56 14.55 11.84 0.42
N CYS A 57 14.67 11.41 1.68
CA CYS A 57 15.74 11.86 2.58
C CYS A 57 17.12 11.43 2.08
N TYR A 58 17.28 10.21 1.59
CA TYR A 58 18.53 9.70 1.04
C TYR A 58 19.03 10.57 -0.12
N PHE A 59 18.16 10.90 -1.06
CA PHE A 59 18.52 11.73 -2.21
C PHE A 59 18.62 13.22 -1.87
N MET A 60 17.86 13.74 -0.90
CA MET A 60 18.03 15.10 -0.37
C MET A 60 19.40 15.29 0.29
N VAL A 61 19.86 14.30 1.07
CA VAL A 61 21.20 14.32 1.67
C VAL A 61 22.28 14.35 0.59
N ASN A 62 22.12 13.55 -0.48
CA ASN A 62 22.99 13.59 -1.65
C ASN A 62 22.95 14.93 -2.40
N LEU A 63 21.80 15.60 -2.44
CA LEU A 63 21.63 16.87 -3.16
C LEU A 63 22.31 18.05 -2.45
N PHE A 64 22.26 18.09 -1.12
CA PHE A 64 22.75 19.23 -0.34
C PHE A 64 24.16 19.08 0.19
N ILE A 65 24.64 17.85 0.37
CA ILE A 65 26.03 17.64 0.77
C ILE A 65 26.88 17.61 -0.49
N GLU A 66 27.45 18.77 -0.83
CA GLU A 66 28.44 18.89 -1.91
C GLU A 66 29.49 17.78 -1.79
N GLU A 67 29.80 17.15 -2.93
CA GLU A 67 30.79 16.08 -3.17
C GLU A 67 32.10 16.20 -2.36
N LYS A 68 32.41 17.37 -1.81
CA LYS A 68 33.73 17.65 -1.31
C LYS A 68 34.09 16.99 0.03
N TYR A 69 33.15 16.74 0.95
CA TYR A 69 33.52 16.19 2.27
C TYR A 69 32.41 15.40 2.96
N ILE A 70 32.19 14.16 2.51
CA ILE A 70 31.80 13.07 3.42
C ILE A 70 32.92 12.05 3.33
N PHE A 71 33.84 12.03 4.30
CA PHE A 71 34.95 11.06 4.37
C PHE A 71 35.97 11.06 3.20
N GLY A 72 36.14 12.18 2.49
CA GLY A 72 37.27 12.36 1.56
C GLY A 72 37.11 11.72 0.17
N THR A 73 35.90 11.30 -0.20
CA THR A 73 35.54 10.88 -1.56
C THR A 73 34.51 11.82 -2.17
N PRO A 74 34.54 12.06 -3.51
CA PRO A 74 33.57 12.91 -4.20
C PRO A 74 32.13 12.41 -4.08
N ASP A 75 31.93 11.11 -3.84
CA ASP A 75 30.63 10.46 -3.68
C ASP A 75 30.59 9.62 -2.39
N PHE A 76 29.39 9.18 -2.00
CA PHE A 76 29.28 8.14 -0.98
C PHE A 76 30.11 6.91 -1.39
N PRO A 77 30.79 6.25 -0.43
CA PRO A 77 31.47 5.00 -0.73
C PRO A 77 30.50 3.93 -1.27
N PRO A 78 30.95 3.03 -2.17
CA PRO A 78 30.09 2.00 -2.78
C PRO A 78 29.30 1.15 -1.78
N TYR A 79 29.86 0.89 -0.59
CA TYR A 79 29.19 0.11 0.45
C TYR A 79 27.89 0.75 0.94
N TYR A 80 27.75 2.07 0.89
CA TYR A 80 26.55 2.77 1.36
C TYR A 80 25.36 2.51 0.44
N TYR A 81 25.60 2.44 -0.87
CA TYR A 81 24.60 2.05 -1.86
C TYR A 81 24.18 0.58 -1.71
N TRP A 82 25.13 -0.32 -1.45
CA TRP A 82 24.79 -1.73 -1.23
C TRP A 82 23.98 -1.93 0.05
N LEU A 83 24.32 -1.22 1.12
CA LEU A 83 23.61 -1.29 2.38
C LEU A 83 22.19 -0.71 2.26
N SER A 84 22.03 0.42 1.57
CA SER A 84 20.71 1.01 1.32
C SER A 84 19.84 0.11 0.42
N MET A 85 20.42 -0.57 -0.58
CA MET A 85 19.71 -1.56 -1.39
C MET A 85 19.25 -2.77 -0.57
N LEU A 86 20.13 -3.33 0.28
CA LEU A 86 19.75 -4.44 1.17
C LEU A 86 18.64 -4.02 2.14
N PHE A 87 18.74 -2.82 2.71
CA PHE A 87 17.72 -2.28 3.60
C PHE A 87 16.37 -2.11 2.90
N LEU A 88 16.36 -1.53 1.70
CA LEU A 88 15.16 -1.37 0.88
C LEU A 88 14.55 -2.72 0.47
N SER A 89 15.38 -3.72 0.16
CA SER A 89 14.93 -5.06 -0.19
C SER A 89 14.20 -5.75 0.97
N VAL A 90 14.75 -5.67 2.19
CA VAL A 90 14.10 -6.21 3.39
C VAL A 90 12.79 -5.48 3.69
N LEU A 91 12.77 -4.15 3.55
CA LEU A 91 11.55 -3.36 3.72
C LEU A 91 10.48 -3.69 2.69
N SER A 92 10.85 -3.86 1.41
CA SER A 92 9.89 -4.22 0.36
C SER A 92 9.30 -5.62 0.56
N GLY A 93 10.10 -6.57 1.04
CA GLY A 93 9.60 -7.91 1.39
C GLY A 93 8.56 -7.85 2.51
N ASN A 94 8.85 -7.09 3.57
CA ASN A 94 7.91 -6.89 4.67
C ASN A 94 6.64 -6.15 4.23
N PHE A 95 6.78 -5.15 3.36
CA PHE A 95 5.63 -4.46 2.76
C PHE A 95 4.69 -5.44 2.06
N LEU A 96 5.24 -6.29 1.19
CA LEU A 96 4.47 -7.23 0.39
C LEU A 96 3.73 -8.25 1.26
N LEU A 97 4.39 -8.78 2.30
CA LEU A 97 3.76 -9.71 3.25
C LEU A 97 2.59 -9.07 4.02
N LEU A 98 2.77 -7.83 4.49
CA LEU A 98 1.69 -7.11 5.18
C LEU A 98 0.55 -6.75 4.24
N PHE A 99 0.88 -6.35 3.01
CA PHE A 99 -0.10 -5.99 1.99
C PHE A 99 -0.96 -7.20 1.59
N GLN A 100 -0.34 -8.36 1.35
CA GLN A 100 -1.04 -9.59 1.04
C GLN A 100 -1.99 -10.01 2.19
N LYS A 101 -1.51 -9.95 3.45
CA LYS A 101 -2.35 -10.25 4.61
C LYS A 101 -3.53 -9.29 4.73
N ALA A 102 -3.33 -8.02 4.44
CA ALA A 102 -4.41 -7.03 4.47
C ALA A 102 -5.46 -7.27 3.39
N ILE A 103 -5.06 -7.68 2.18
CA ILE A 103 -6.00 -8.04 1.10
C ILE A 103 -6.84 -9.25 1.49
N LEU A 104 -6.19 -10.35 1.92
CA LEU A 104 -6.90 -11.58 2.31
C LEU A 104 -7.94 -11.31 3.41
N LYS A 105 -7.58 -10.49 4.40
CA LYS A 105 -8.50 -10.17 5.49
C LYS A 105 -9.65 -9.26 5.05
N SER A 106 -9.39 -8.34 4.12
CA SER A 106 -10.43 -7.52 3.50
C SER A 106 -11.42 -8.39 2.70
N GLU A 107 -10.90 -9.39 1.98
CA GLU A 107 -11.71 -10.36 1.24
C GLU A 107 -12.58 -11.20 2.18
N GLU A 108 -12.00 -11.80 3.24
CA GLU A 108 -12.76 -12.53 4.25
C GLU A 108 -13.88 -11.68 4.88
N LYS A 109 -13.61 -10.39 5.11
CA LYS A 109 -14.61 -9.47 5.67
C LYS A 109 -15.74 -9.21 4.68
N LEU A 110 -15.44 -9.05 3.39
CA LEU A 110 -16.44 -8.90 2.34
C LEU A 110 -17.32 -10.15 2.22
N GLN A 111 -16.70 -11.34 2.18
CA GLN A 111 -17.41 -12.61 2.13
C GLN A 111 -18.38 -12.78 3.32
N LYS A 112 -17.97 -12.36 4.53
CA LYS A 112 -18.84 -12.38 5.72
C LYS A 112 -20.03 -11.43 5.59
N ILE A 113 -19.83 -10.23 5.04
CA ILE A 113 -20.92 -9.25 4.83
C ILE A 113 -21.92 -9.78 3.80
N ILE A 114 -21.43 -10.32 2.68
CA ILE A 114 -22.28 -10.93 1.64
C ILE A 114 -23.10 -12.07 2.23
N LYS A 115 -22.44 -12.98 2.97
CA LYS A 115 -23.13 -14.09 3.63
C LYS A 115 -24.21 -13.60 4.59
N GLY A 116 -23.90 -12.61 5.43
CA GLY A 116 -24.87 -12.02 6.36
C GLY A 116 -26.06 -11.37 5.65
N LEU A 117 -25.85 -10.71 4.51
CA LEU A 117 -26.94 -10.14 3.71
C LEU A 117 -27.84 -11.23 3.10
N PHE A 118 -27.24 -12.31 2.59
CA PHE A 118 -28.01 -13.44 2.05
C PHE A 118 -28.77 -14.20 3.13
N ASP A 119 -28.16 -14.40 4.30
CA ASP A 119 -28.79 -15.03 5.45
C ASP A 119 -29.99 -14.18 5.93
N PHE A 120 -29.82 -12.85 6.03
CA PHE A 120 -30.89 -11.91 6.36
C PHE A 120 -32.05 -11.94 5.36
N ILE A 121 -31.76 -11.89 4.06
CA ILE A 121 -32.79 -11.96 3.01
C ILE A 121 -33.56 -13.29 3.06
N LEU A 122 -32.88 -14.40 3.36
CA LEU A 122 -33.52 -15.71 3.50
C LEU A 122 -34.42 -15.77 4.73
N GLU A 123 -33.96 -15.20 5.84
CA GLU A 123 -34.70 -15.17 7.10
C GLU A 123 -35.97 -14.30 6.97
N ASP A 124 -35.86 -13.08 6.44
CA ASP A 124 -36.99 -12.21 6.12
C ASP A 124 -37.98 -12.88 5.15
N ALA A 125 -37.48 -13.55 4.10
CA ALA A 125 -38.34 -14.24 3.13
C ALA A 125 -39.06 -15.47 3.72
N ILE A 126 -38.52 -16.06 4.78
CA ILE A 126 -39.14 -17.15 5.53
C ILE A 126 -40.16 -16.59 6.54
N GLU A 127 -39.86 -15.48 7.21
CA GLU A 127 -40.76 -14.83 8.19
C GLU A 127 -41.99 -14.21 7.53
N GLU A 128 -41.88 -13.62 6.34
CA GLU A 128 -43.01 -13.03 5.60
C GLU A 128 -43.91 -14.07 4.89
N ASP A 129 -43.70 -15.38 5.15
CA ASP A 129 -44.44 -16.52 4.57
C ASP A 129 -44.52 -16.51 3.02
N MET A 130 -43.57 -15.82 2.37
CA MET A 130 -43.49 -15.74 0.90
C MET A 130 -43.05 -17.07 0.26
N ILE A 131 -42.58 -18.03 1.06
CA ILE A 131 -42.07 -19.33 0.62
C ILE A 131 -42.90 -20.45 1.28
N LYS A 132 -43.71 -21.14 0.47
CA LYS A 132 -44.42 -22.36 0.90
C LYS A 132 -43.45 -23.36 1.53
N ASP A 133 -43.81 -23.91 2.70
CA ASP A 133 -42.96 -24.82 3.51
C ASP A 133 -42.29 -25.95 2.70
N GLU A 134 -42.99 -26.52 1.72
CA GLU A 134 -42.48 -27.59 0.84
C GLU A 134 -41.28 -27.18 -0.04
N LYS A 135 -41.07 -25.88 -0.27
CA LYS A 135 -40.01 -25.35 -1.14
C LYS A 135 -38.86 -24.67 -0.39
N LYS A 136 -38.91 -24.62 0.95
CA LYS A 136 -37.87 -23.99 1.78
C LYS A 136 -36.49 -24.62 1.53
N ASP A 137 -36.39 -25.95 1.47
CA ASP A 137 -35.13 -26.65 1.19
C ASP A 137 -34.59 -26.37 -0.23
N ALA A 138 -35.47 -26.22 -1.21
CA ALA A 138 -35.08 -25.93 -2.59
C ALA A 138 -34.58 -24.48 -2.74
N TYR A 139 -35.22 -23.53 -2.05
CA TYR A 139 -34.77 -22.13 -2.00
C TYR A 139 -33.44 -21.99 -1.26
N HIS A 140 -33.27 -22.71 -0.16
CA HIS A 140 -32.01 -22.73 0.59
C HIS A 140 -30.85 -23.31 -0.24
N LYS A 141 -31.08 -24.42 -0.96
CA LYS A 141 -30.07 -24.95 -1.90
C LYS A 141 -29.74 -23.98 -3.04
N LYS A 142 -30.73 -23.24 -3.53
CA LYS A 142 -30.54 -22.27 -4.62
C LYS A 142 -29.79 -21.03 -4.14
N SER A 143 -30.07 -20.53 -2.94
CA SER A 143 -29.35 -19.40 -2.36
C SER A 143 -27.90 -19.75 -2.04
N VAL A 144 -27.63 -20.93 -1.46
CA VAL A 144 -26.26 -21.42 -1.24
C VAL A 144 -25.50 -21.55 -2.56
N LYS A 145 -26.15 -22.01 -3.62
CA LYS A 145 -25.54 -22.09 -4.96
C LYS A 145 -25.26 -20.72 -5.56
N LEU A 146 -26.14 -19.74 -5.35
CA LEU A 146 -25.94 -18.35 -5.78
C LEU A 146 -24.81 -17.68 -4.99
N LEU A 147 -24.73 -17.91 -3.68
CA LEU A 147 -23.64 -17.47 -2.81
C LEU A 147 -22.31 -18.04 -3.29
N LYS A 148 -22.27 -19.36 -3.56
CA LYS A 148 -21.06 -20.02 -4.07
C LYS A 148 -20.65 -19.46 -5.42
N ASN A 149 -21.58 -19.27 -6.35
CA ASN A 149 -21.30 -18.66 -7.65
C ASN A 149 -20.86 -17.19 -7.55
N ALA A 150 -21.34 -16.44 -6.56
CA ALA A 150 -20.92 -15.05 -6.33
C ALA A 150 -19.51 -14.99 -5.74
N LEU A 151 -19.17 -15.94 -4.86
CA LEU A 151 -17.82 -16.07 -4.28
C LEU A 151 -16.78 -16.61 -5.28
N ASP A 152 -17.20 -17.48 -6.21
CA ASP A 152 -16.32 -18.11 -7.22
C ASP A 152 -16.09 -17.23 -8.47
N ASN A 153 -16.80 -16.11 -8.64
CA ASN A 153 -16.68 -15.20 -9.80
C ASN A 153 -16.09 -13.81 -9.45
N GLU A 154 -15.58 -13.60 -8.24
CA GLU A 154 -14.64 -12.51 -7.89
C GLU A 154 -13.19 -12.95 -8.12
#